data_AF-A0A5A7RW83-F1
#
_entry.id   AF-A0A5A7RW83-F1
#
_cell.length_a   1.000
_cell.length_b   1.000
_cell.length_c   1.000
_cell.angle_alpha   90.00
_cell.angle_beta   90.00
_cell.angle_gamma   90.00
#
_symmetry.space_group_name_H-M   'P 1'
#
loop_
_entity.id
_entity.type
_entity.pdbx_description
1 polymer ?
#
loop_
_entity_poly.entity_id
_entity_poly.type
_entity_poly.pdbx_seq_one_letter_code
_entity_poly.pdbx_strand_id
1 'polypeptide(L)' 'MKVVDCIIEMRYNDKKTAENILKSVKVDDYNFVDSQLKDNTIVAQISAGSIPSLLHTLDDYLSCLSIAEKIVNKH' A
#
# COMPACT_ATOMS: atom_id res chain seq x y z
N MET A 1 9.53 -15.04 -19.07
CA MET A 1 8.45 -15.04 -18.05
C MET A 1 7.83 -13.66 -18.05
N LYS A 2 6.51 -13.51 -18.20
CA LYS A 2 5.86 -12.19 -18.17
C LYS A 2 5.63 -11.79 -16.71
N VAL A 3 6.10 -10.61 -16.33
CA VAL A 3 5.82 -9.98 -15.05
C VAL A 3 4.64 -9.03 -15.25
N VAL A 4 3.77 -8.92 -14.26
CA VAL A 4 2.66 -7.98 -14.22
C VAL A 4 2.96 -6.96 -13.14
N ASP A 5 2.93 -5.69 -13.54
CA ASP A 5 3.17 -4.55 -12.66
C ASP A 5 1.88 -3.78 -12.44
N CYS A 6 1.66 -3.33 -11.21
CA CYS A 6 0.52 -2.50 -10.82
C CYS A 6 1.00 -1.34 -9.96
N ILE A 7 0.42 -0.16 -10.20
CA ILE A 7 0.64 1.03 -9.37
C ILE A 7 -0.71 1.45 -8.81
N ILE A 8 -0.75 1.70 -7.51
CA ILE A 8 -1.92 2.20 -6.80
C ILE A 8 -1.54 3.48 -6.07
N GLU A 9 -2.39 4.48 -6.26
CA GLU A 9 -2.25 5.79 -5.61
C GLU A 9 -3.42 6.00 -4.65
N MET A 10 -3.08 6.22 -3.38
CA MET A 10 -4.06 6.41 -2.30
C MET A 10 -3.86 7.79 -1.71
N ARG A 11 -4.81 8.68 -1.99
CA ARG A 11 -4.75 10.08 -1.61
C ARG A 11 -5.50 10.31 -0.30
N TYR A 12 -4.87 11.01 0.62
CA TYR A 12 -5.40 11.33 1.95
C TYR A 12 -5.64 12.82 2.11
N ASN A 13 -6.35 13.19 3.17
CA ASN A 13 -6.71 14.59 3.44
C ASN A 13 -5.47 15.47 3.67
N ASP A 14 -4.47 14.95 4.36
CA ASP A 14 -3.24 15.65 4.68
C ASP A 14 -2.03 14.71 4.69
N LYS A 15 -0.84 15.33 4.60
CA LYS A 15 0.44 14.62 4.57
C LYS A 15 0.70 13.82 5.85
N LYS A 16 0.33 14.33 7.02
CA LYS A 16 0.58 13.66 8.31
C LYS A 16 -0.24 12.38 8.42
N THR A 17 -1.48 12.39 7.95
CA THR A 17 -2.33 11.19 7.87
C THR A 17 -1.70 10.14 6.96
N ALA A 18 -1.29 10.52 5.75
CA ALA A 18 -0.62 9.62 4.81
C ALA A 18 0.70 9.06 5.37
N GLU A 19 1.51 9.89 6.03
CA GLU A 19 2.75 9.46 6.70
C GLU A 19 2.48 8.43 7.80
N ASN A 20 1.47 8.67 8.64
CA ASN A 20 1.13 7.77 9.74
C ASN A 20 0.64 6.42 9.22
N ILE A 21 -0.22 6.43 8.21
CA ILE A 21 -0.72 5.20 7.58
C ILE A 21 0.43 4.41 6.95
N LEU A 22 1.30 5.07 6.16
CA LEU A 22 2.45 4.41 5.53
C LEU A 22 3.37 3.77 6.58
N LYS A 23 3.65 4.48 7.68
CA LYS A 23 4.46 3.95 8.79
C LYS A 23 3.83 2.74 9.45
N SER A 24 2.51 2.67 9.54
CA SER A 24 1.80 1.52 10.11
C SER A 24 1.84 0.29 9.19
N VAL A 25 1.87 0.48 7.87
CA VAL A 25 1.89 -0.62 6.89
C VAL A 25 3.31 -1.10 6.59
N LYS A 26 4.32 -0.22 6.63
CA LYS A 26 5.72 -0.55 6.30
C LYS A 26 6.43 -1.45 7.33
N VAL A 27 5.78 -1.78 8.45
CA VAL A 27 6.37 -2.66 9.47
C VAL A 27 6.38 -4.14 9.01
N ASP A 28 5.53 -4.49 8.05
CA ASP A 28 5.51 -5.80 7.39
C ASP A 28 6.08 -5.66 5.96
N ASP A 29 7.40 -5.73 5.80
CA ASP A 29 8.04 -5.71 4.47
C ASP A 29 7.63 -6.94 3.63
N TYR A 30 6.56 -6.80 2.86
CA TYR A 30 6.25 -7.70 1.76
C TYR A 30 7.28 -7.48 0.66
N ASN A 31 8.14 -8.48 0.37
CA ASN A 31 9.17 -8.45 -0.69
C ASN A 31 8.65 -8.09 -2.11
N PHE A 32 7.34 -7.90 -2.29
CA PHE A 32 6.65 -7.68 -3.56
C PHE A 32 5.98 -6.31 -3.67
N VAL A 33 6.04 -5.46 -2.64
CA VAL A 33 5.39 -4.14 -2.61
C VAL A 33 6.40 -3.06 -2.23
N ASP A 34 6.70 -2.15 -3.16
CA ASP A 34 7.42 -0.92 -2.84
C ASP A 34 6.41 0.21 -2.64
N SER A 35 6.46 0.89 -1.49
CA SER A 35 5.53 1.98 -1.19
C SER A 35 6.25 3.23 -0.74
N GLN A 36 5.86 4.36 -1.34
CA GLN A 36 6.49 5.66 -1.14
C GLN A 36 5.43 6.72 -0.90
N LEU A 37 5.76 7.73 -0.09
CA LEU A 37 4.91 8.88 0.11
C LEU A 37 5.29 10.00 -0.87
N LYS A 38 4.31 10.51 -1.61
CA LYS A 38 4.38 11.72 -2.40
C LYS A 38 3.33 12.70 -1.88
N ASP A 39 3.77 13.73 -1.14
CA ASP A 39 2.91 14.68 -0.44
C ASP A 39 1.88 14.02 0.49
N ASN A 40 0.60 14.04 0.14
CA ASN A 40 -0.50 13.39 0.85
C ASN A 40 -0.99 12.11 0.15
N THR A 41 -0.17 11.53 -0.73
CA THR A 41 -0.51 10.35 -1.51
C THR A 41 0.51 9.24 -1.26
N ILE A 42 0.03 8.05 -0.88
CA ILE A 42 0.84 6.84 -0.86
C ILE A 42 0.80 6.23 -2.27
N VAL A 43 1.97 5.98 -2.84
CA VAL A 43 2.14 5.30 -4.13
C VAL A 43 2.75 3.93 -3.85
N ALA A 44 1.99 2.87 -4.14
CA ALA A 44 2.41 1.49 -3.99
C ALA A 44 2.62 0.85 -5.36
N GLN A 45 3.80 0.28 -5.60
CA GLN A 45 4.16 -0.49 -6.77
C GLN A 45 4.23 -1.97 -6.39
N ILE A 46 3.47 -2.79 -7.11
CA ILE A 46 3.37 -4.24 -6.88
C ILE A 46 3.74 -4.96 -8.16
N SER A 47 4.68 -5.91 -8.06
CA SER A 47 5.16 -6.71 -9.19
C SER A 47 5.01 -8.20 -8.90
N ALA A 48 4.38 -8.94 -9.81
CA ALA A 48 4.16 -10.38 -9.64
C ALA A 48 4.33 -11.16 -10.95
N GLY A 49 4.63 -12.46 -10.85
CA GLY A 49 4.82 -13.34 -12.00
C GLY A 49 3.52 -13.78 -12.72
N SER A 50 2.36 -13.45 -12.17
CA SER A 50 1.05 -13.77 -12.74
C SER A 50 -0.04 -12.84 -12.21
N ILE A 51 -1.16 -12.71 -12.94
CA ILE A 51 -2.32 -11.92 -12.51
C ILE A 51 -2.93 -12.45 -11.19
N PRO A 52 -3.14 -13.77 -11.00
CA PRO A 52 -3.66 -14.28 -9.73
C PRO A 52 -2.75 -13.93 -8.54
N SER A 53 -1.43 -14.09 -8.69
CA SER A 53 -0.47 -13.71 -7.64
C SER A 53 -0.55 -12.22 -7.32
N LEU A 54 -0.66 -11.36 -8.34
CA LEU A 54 -0.84 -9.92 -8.16
C LEU A 54 -2.11 -9.62 -7.36
N LEU A 55 -3.24 -10.25 -7.71
CA LEU A 55 -4.51 -10.04 -7.02
C LEU A 55 -4.44 -10.44 -5.54
N HIS A 56 -3.79 -11.56 -5.23
CA HIS A 56 -3.58 -11.97 -3.83
C HIS A 56 -2.73 -10.97 -3.06
N THR A 57 -1.57 -10.57 -3.60
CA THR A 57 -0.71 -9.57 -2.96
C THR A 57 -1.41 -8.23 -2.79
N LEU A 58 -2.24 -7.86 -3.77
CA LEU A 58 -3.04 -6.66 -3.71
C LEU A 58 -4.08 -6.71 -2.58
N ASP A 59 -4.82 -7.81 -2.47
CA ASP A 59 -5.86 -7.99 -1.45
C ASP A 59 -5.28 -7.97 -0.03
N ASP A 60 -4.14 -8.64 0.18
CA ASP A 60 -3.39 -8.62 1.44
C ASP A 60 -2.94 -7.19 1.79
N TYR A 61 -2.35 -6.47 0.83
CA TYR A 61 -1.85 -5.11 1.03
C TYR A 61 -2.98 -4.13 1.38
N LEU A 62 -4.09 -4.16 0.63
CA LEU A 62 -5.24 -3.28 0.88
C LEU A 62 -5.95 -3.61 2.20
N SER A 63 -5.94 -4.87 2.62
CA SER A 63 -6.48 -5.29 3.92
C SER A 63 -5.67 -4.69 5.08
N CYS A 64 -4.34 -4.76 5.03
CA CYS A 64 -3.46 -4.13 6.03
C CYS A 64 -3.64 -2.61 6.05
N LEU A 65 -3.73 -1.98 4.87
CA LEU A 65 -3.95 -0.56 4.75
C LEU A 65 -5.28 -0.11 5.38
N SER A 66 -6.37 -0.83 5.12
CA SER A 66 -7.69 -0.52 5.69
C SER A 66 -7.69 -0.58 7.23
N ILE A 67 -6.91 -1.49 7.81
CA ILE A 67 -6.75 -1.56 9.27
C ILE A 67 -5.94 -0.36 9.77
N ALA A 68 -4.82 -0.03 9.13
CA ALA A 68 -4.02 1.14 9.47
C ALA A 68 -4.84 2.44 9.42
N GLU A 69 -5.65 2.62 8.37
CA GLU A 69 -6.57 3.75 8.21
C GLU A 69 -7.55 3.87 9.38
N LYS A 70 -8.13 2.75 9.83
CA LYS A 70 -9.06 2.73 10.97
C LYS A 70 -8.39 3.07 12.30
N ILE A 71 -7.13 2.69 12.48
CA ILE A 71 -6.37 2.99 13.70
C ILE A 71 -6.01 4.48 13.72
N VAL A 72 -5.53 5.02 12.60
CA VAL A 72 -5.13 6.43 12.50
C VAL A 72 -6.32 7.38 12.60
N ASN A 73 -7.49 7.01 12.06
CA ASN A 73 -8.71 7.82 12.13
C ASN A 73 -9.47 7.70 13.47
N LYS A 74 -9.01 6.91 14.44
CA LYS A 74 -9.71 6.69 15.72
C LYS A 74 -9.46 7.78 16.77
N HIS A 75 -9.28 9.03 16.36
CA HIS A 75 -9.11 10.19 17.24
C HIS A 75 -10.27 11.17 17.12
#